data_AF-A0A924ZNK9-F1
#
_entry.id   AF-A0A924ZNK9-F1
#
_cell.length_a   1.000
_cell.length_b   1.000
_cell.length_c   1.000
_cell.angle_alpha   90.00
_cell.angle_beta   90.00
_cell.angle_gamma   90.00
#
_symmetry.space_group_name_H-M   'P 1'
#
loop_
_entity.id
_entity.type
_entity.pdbx_description
1 polymer ?
#
loop_
_entity_poly.entity_id
_entity_poly.type
_entity_poly.pdbx_seq_one_letter_code
_entity_poly.pdbx_strand_id
1 'polypeptide(L)' 'MPTKRILIFIALLFVISFSTTFFIIRSNDHKECDIVIKKELDKNGIEVIKEEHVCKEKYSF' A
#
# COMPACT_ATOMS: atom_id res chain seq x y z
N MET A 1 -17.59 -34.53 10.65
CA MET A 1 -18.23 -33.20 10.57
C MET A 1 -17.48 -32.25 11.50
N PRO A 2 -17.12 -31.04 11.05
CA PRO A 2 -16.47 -30.06 11.92
C PRO A 2 -17.40 -29.69 13.08
N THR A 3 -16.85 -29.60 14.29
CA THR A 3 -17.61 -29.20 15.47
C THR A 3 -17.91 -27.71 15.43
N LYS A 4 -18.91 -27.25 16.18
CA LYS A 4 -19.24 -25.82 16.30
C LYS A 4 -18.01 -24.97 16.68
N ARG A 5 -17.13 -25.48 17.55
CA ARG A 5 -15.89 -24.79 17.93
C ARG A 5 -14.94 -24.62 16.74
N ILE A 6 -14.75 -25.67 15.94
CA ILE A 6 -13.90 -25.61 14.74
C ILE A 6 -14.46 -24.60 13.73
N LEU A 7 -15.79 -24.58 13.53
CA LEU A 7 -16.43 -23.60 12.65
C LEU A 7 -16.23 -22.15 13.14
N ILE A 8 -16.35 -21.92 14.45
CA ILE A 8 -16.07 -20.61 15.05
C ILE A 8 -14.62 -20.20 14.82
N PHE A 9 -13.65 -21.11 15.04
CA PHE A 9 -12.24 -20.81 14.79
C PHE A 9 -11.96 -20.47 13.33
N ILE A 10 -12.54 -21.22 12.38
CA ILE A 10 -12.38 -20.94 10.95
C ILE A 10 -12.96 -19.57 10.60
N ALA A 11 -14.15 -19.24 11.11
CA ALA A 11 -14.76 -17.93 10.88
C ALA A 11 -13.90 -16.80 11.47
N LEU A 12 -13.35 -17.00 12.67
CA LEU A 12 -12.50 -16.00 13.32
C LEU A 12 -11.21 -15.76 12.51
N LEU A 13 -10.55 -16.84 12.08
CA LEU A 13 -9.36 -16.76 11.23
C LEU A 13 -9.66 -16.03 9.92
N PHE A 14 -10.77 -16.38 9.26
CA PHE A 14 -11.18 -15.73 8.03
C PHE A 14 -11.40 -14.22 8.24
N VAL A 15 -12.12 -13.82 9.29
CA VAL A 15 -12.40 -12.40 9.57
C VAL A 15 -11.09 -11.64 9.84
N ILE A 16 -10.17 -12.21 10.63
CA ILE A 16 -8.89 -11.57 10.94
C ILE A 16 -8.05 -11.41 9.69
N SER A 17 -7.89 -12.48 8.90
CA SER A 17 -7.10 -12.45 7.66
C SER A 17 -7.71 -11.48 6.65
N PHE A 18 -9.01 -11.58 6.40
CA PHE A 18 -9.71 -10.70 5.46
C PHE A 18 -9.59 -9.23 5.86
N SER A 19 -9.84 -8.91 7.14
CA SER A 19 -9.80 -7.53 7.63
C SER A 19 -8.38 -6.95 7.53
N THR A 20 -7.37 -7.73 7.91
CA THR A 20 -5.96 -7.30 7.81
C THR A 20 -5.56 -7.05 6.36
N THR A 21 -5.83 -8.00 5.45
CA THR A 21 -5.52 -7.84 4.03
C THR A 21 -6.25 -6.66 3.41
N PHE A 22 -7.54 -6.51 3.70
CA PHE A 22 -8.34 -5.37 3.22
C PHE A 22 -7.77 -4.04 3.70
N PHE A 23 -7.40 -3.95 4.98
CA PHE A 23 -6.80 -2.76 5.56
C PHE A 23 -5.47 -2.41 4.90
N ILE A 24 -4.59 -3.39 4.69
CA ILE A 24 -3.30 -3.19 4.02
C ILE A 24 -3.53 -2.66 2.60
N ILE A 25 -4.40 -3.30 1.81
CA ILE A 25 -4.66 -2.89 0.43
C ILE A 25 -5.23 -1.46 0.38
N ARG A 26 -6.18 -1.13 1.27
CA ARG A 26 -6.79 0.20 1.27
C ARG A 26 -5.91 1.29 1.83
N SER A 27 -4.99 0.96 2.72
CA SER A 27 -4.05 1.92 3.28
C SER A 27 -2.82 2.09 2.40
N ASN A 28 -2.60 1.18 1.45
CA ASN A 28 -1.46 1.19 0.52
C ASN A 28 -1.93 1.28 -0.95
N ASP A 29 -3.06 1.96 -1.20
CA ASP A 29 -3.60 2.10 -2.56
C ASP A 29 -3.03 3.30 -3.31
N HIS A 30 -2.16 4.10 -2.67
CA HIS A 30 -1.43 5.24 -3.24
C HIS A 30 -2.30 6.21 -4.04
N LYS A 31 -3.62 6.22 -3.79
CA LYS A 31 -4.56 7.09 -4.52
C LYS A 31 -4.29 8.56 -4.25
N GLU A 32 -3.66 8.87 -3.12
CA GLU A 32 -3.28 10.22 -2.72
C GLU A 32 -1.83 10.56 -3.13
N CYS A 33 -1.12 9.66 -3.83
CA CYS A 33 0.21 9.92 -4.34
C CYS A 33 0.14 10.63 -5.69
N ASP A 34 0.79 11.79 -5.75
CA ASP A 34 1.02 12.51 -7.00
C ASP A 34 2.37 12.09 -7.59
N ILE A 35 2.44 12.01 -8.92
CA ILE A 35 3.70 11.80 -9.63
C ILE A 35 4.18 13.16 -10.14
N VAL A 36 5.35 13.58 -9.66
CA VAL A 36 6.00 14.83 -10.08
C VAL A 36 7.22 14.50 -10.93
N ILE A 37 7.21 14.98 -12.18
CA ILE A 37 8.37 14.85 -13.07
C ILE A 37 9.26 16.09 -12.88
N LYS A 38 10.44 15.89 -12.29
CA LYS A 38 11.47 16.92 -12.14
C LYS A 38 12.53 16.74 -13.23
N LYS A 39 12.79 17.79 -13.98
CA LYS A 39 13.93 17.86 -14.89
C LYS A 39 15.07 18.55 -14.15
N GLU A 40 16.16 17.84 -13.91
CA GLU A 40 17.34 18.37 -13.25
C GLU A 40 18.58 18.15 -14.11
N LEU A 41 19.52 19.10 -14.09
CA LEU A 41 20.82 18.91 -14.70
C LEU A 41 21.71 18.15 -13.71
N ASP A 42 22.28 17.02 -14.14
CA ASP A 42 23.28 16.33 -13.35
C ASP A 42 24.58 17.15 -13.25
N LYS A 43 25.51 16.67 -12.43
CA LYS A 43 26.84 17.24 -12.24
C LYS A 43 27.70 17.35 -13.52
N ASN A 44 27.30 16.68 -14.60
CA ASN A 44 27.97 16.70 -15.91
C ASN A 44 27.21 17.58 -16.93
N GLY A 45 26.12 18.24 -16.52
CA GLY A 45 25.28 19.06 -17.39
C GLY A 45 24.33 18.26 -18.28
N ILE A 46 24.08 16.99 -17.96
CA ILE A 46 23.12 16.15 -18.67
C ILE A 46 21.73 16.36 -18.05
N GLU A 47 20.72 16.61 -18.88
CA GLU A 47 19.34 16.72 -18.43
C GLU A 47 18.82 15.33 -18.03
N VAL A 48 18.47 15.17 -16.75
CA VAL A 48 17.94 13.94 -16.18
C VAL A 48 16.48 14.17 -15.81
N ILE A 49 15.63 13.24 -16.21
CA ILE A 49 14.23 13.22 -15.82
C ILE A 49 14.13 12.33 -14.58
N LYS A 50 13.76 12.92 -13.46
CA LYS A 50 13.51 12.22 -12.20
C LYS A 50 12.01 12.20 -11.94
N GLU A 51 11.47 10.99 -11.83
CA GLU A 51 10.12 10.76 -11.37
C GLU A 51 10.14 10.70 -9.83
N GLU A 52 9.37 11.58 -9.19
CA GLU A 52 9.22 11.62 -7.74
C GLU A 52 7.77 11.36 -7.37
N HIS A 53 7.54 10.30 -6.58
CA HIS A 53 6.24 10.00 -6.00
C HIS A 53 6.07 10.80 -4.71
N VAL A 54 5.10 11.71 -4.69
CA VAL A 54 4.77 12.53 -3.52
C VAL A 54 3.48 11.99 -2.91
N CYS A 55 3.63 11.12 -1.91
CA CYS A 55 2.51 10.56 -1.18
C CYS A 55 2.10 11.45 -0.02
N LYS A 56 0.80 11.79 0.05
CA LYS A 56 0.22 12.62 1.14
C LYS A 56 -0.33 11.78 2.30
N GLU A 57 -0.19 10.46 2.20
CA GLU A 57 -0.72 9.50 3.16
C GLU A 57 0.01 9.63 4.51
N LYS A 58 -0.75 9.67 5.60
CA LYS A 58 -0.20 9.78 6.98
C LYS A 58 0.66 8.56 7.36
N TYR A 59 0.37 7.41 6.75
CA TYR A 59 1.10 6.17 6.94
C TYR A 59 1.41 5.59 5.56
N SER A 60 2.67 5.65 5.16
CA SER A 60 3.19 4.89 4.01
C SER A 60 3.60 3.52 4.53
N PHE A 61 2.83 2.48 4.23
CA PHE A 61 3.13 1.10 4.65
C PHE A 61 3.76 0.29 3.51
#